data_AF-A0A4Z1ITZ2-F1
#
_entry.id   AF-A0A4Z1ITZ2-F1
#
_cell.length_a   1.000
_cell.length_b   1.000
_cell.length_c   1.000
_cell.angle_alpha   90.00
_cell.angle_beta   90.00
_cell.angle_gamma   90.00
#
_symmetry.space_group_name_H-M   'P 1'
#
loop_
_entity.id
_entity.type
_entity.pdbx_description
1 polymer ?
#
loop_
_entity_poly.entity_id
_entity_poly.type
_entity_poly.pdbx_seq_one_letter_code
_entity_poly.pdbx_strand_id
1 'polypeptide(L)'
;MQFKLSSTFATLTIIANLAAPSAAFVIDTYSSSDCSSNYLERVDISDHSCSFDFFGFSSFKLIEEGEVDQKGYFFEDESCEYPGDAIESGFVDSGGYRLNECNSLGKIPIAVLSAEE
;
A
#
# COMPACT_ATOMS: atom_id res chain seq x y z
N MET A 1 -63.29 1.20 7.46
CA MET A 1 -62.36 1.38 6.34
C MET A 1 -60.94 1.25 6.87
N GLN A 2 -60.24 0.19 6.46
CA GLN A 2 -58.82 -0.02 6.72
C GLN A 2 -58.01 0.80 5.72
N PHE A 3 -57.07 1.61 6.19
CA PHE A 3 -56.00 2.16 5.35
C PHE A 3 -54.68 1.52 5.77
N LYS A 4 -54.14 0.68 4.89
CA LYS A 4 -52.82 0.06 5.03
C LYS A 4 -51.76 1.09 4.67
N LEU A 5 -50.90 1.44 5.62
CA LEU A 5 -49.60 2.06 5.35
C LEU A 5 -48.53 1.00 5.54
N SER A 6 -48.28 0.27 4.45
CA SER A 6 -47.04 -0.47 4.26
C SER A 6 -45.92 0.54 4.17
N SER A 7 -45.04 0.59 5.18
CA SER A 7 -43.78 1.31 5.08
C SER A 7 -42.71 0.50 5.79
N THR A 8 -42.03 -0.27 4.96
CA THR A 8 -40.67 -0.77 5.10
C THR A 8 -39.83 0.14 6.01
N PHE A 9 -39.72 -0.19 7.29
CA PHE A 9 -38.63 0.34 8.10
C PHE A 9 -37.36 -0.39 7.65
N ALA A 10 -36.72 0.18 6.64
CA ALA A 10 -35.39 -0.19 6.20
C ALA A 10 -34.42 0.03 7.36
N THR A 11 -34.15 -1.01 8.15
CA THR A 11 -32.91 -1.10 8.92
C THR A 11 -31.77 -1.26 7.91
N LEU A 12 -31.34 -0.15 7.32
CA LEU A 12 -29.98 -0.05 6.79
C LEU A 12 -29.07 -0.06 8.03
N THR A 13 -28.62 -1.24 8.43
CA THR A 13 -27.47 -1.36 9.31
C THR A 13 -26.31 -0.76 8.55
N ILE A 14 -25.99 0.49 8.84
CA ILE A 14 -24.75 1.12 8.45
C ILE A 14 -23.66 0.35 9.20
N ILE A 15 -23.16 -0.73 8.61
CA ILE A 15 -21.87 -1.32 8.99
C ILE A 15 -20.79 -0.42 8.35
N ALA A 16 -20.70 0.83 8.81
CA ALA A 16 -19.59 1.73 8.48
C ALA A 16 -18.58 1.80 9.63
N ASN A 17 -18.50 0.72 10.43
CA ASN A 17 -17.42 0.45 11.38
C ASN A 17 -16.72 -0.87 10.99
N LEU A 18 -16.58 -1.13 9.69
CA LEU A 18 -15.55 -2.06 9.26
C LEU A 18 -14.25 -1.27 9.35
N ALA A 19 -13.48 -1.56 10.40
CA ALA A 19 -12.23 -0.91 10.78
C ALA A 19 -11.53 -0.33 9.55
N ALA A 20 -11.37 1.00 9.50
CA ALA A 20 -10.32 1.55 8.66
C ALA A 20 -9.06 0.78 9.05
N PRO A 21 -8.41 0.04 8.12
CA PRO A 21 -7.10 -0.48 8.45
C PRO A 21 -6.27 0.75 8.82
N SER A 22 -5.68 0.76 10.01
CA SER A 22 -4.68 1.76 10.34
C SER A 22 -3.60 1.62 9.27
N ALA A 23 -3.49 2.61 8.40
CA ALA A 23 -2.39 2.70 7.47
C ALA A 23 -1.10 2.63 8.30
N ALA A 24 -0.25 1.65 8.01
CA ALA A 24 1.08 1.59 8.58
C ALA A 24 1.97 2.65 7.92
N PHE A 25 1.85 2.84 6.61
CA PHE A 25 2.52 3.93 5.90
C PHE A 25 1.95 4.09 4.49
N VAL A 26 2.20 5.25 3.90
CA VAL A 26 1.81 5.57 2.52
C VAL A 26 3.06 5.83 1.71
N ILE A 27 3.14 5.25 0.50
CA ILE A 27 4.23 5.50 -0.45
C ILE A 27 3.74 5.96 -1.81
N ASP A 28 4.52 6.80 -2.48
CA ASP A 28 4.42 7.01 -3.93
C ASP A 28 5.44 6.11 -4.62
N THR A 29 5.03 5.34 -5.63
CA THR A 29 5.90 4.40 -6.36
C THR A 29 6.28 4.92 -7.75
N TYR A 30 7.45 4.51 -8.22
CA TYR A 30 8.02 4.96 -9.49
C TYR A 30 8.72 3.82 -10.21
N SER A 31 8.62 3.77 -11.54
CA SER A 31 9.41 2.85 -12.37
C SER A 31 10.80 3.40 -12.71
N SER A 32 11.06 4.69 -12.46
CA SER A 32 12.42 5.23 -12.40
C SER A 32 13.13 4.75 -11.14
N SER A 33 14.46 4.78 -11.14
CA SER A 33 15.26 4.40 -9.97
C SER A 33 15.56 5.58 -9.02
N ASP A 34 15.21 6.81 -9.42
CA ASP A 34 15.58 8.06 -8.74
C ASP A 34 14.36 8.94 -8.41
N CYS A 35 13.14 8.42 -8.57
CA CYS A 35 11.88 9.13 -8.36
C CYS A 35 11.76 10.48 -9.10
N SER A 36 12.55 10.69 -10.17
CA SER A 36 12.58 11.94 -10.94
C SER A 36 11.42 12.04 -11.94
N SER A 37 10.92 10.89 -12.37
CA SER A 37 9.89 10.74 -13.40
C SER A 37 9.23 9.36 -13.29
N ASN A 38 8.24 9.09 -14.13
CA ASN A 38 7.55 7.79 -14.21
C ASN A 38 6.89 7.37 -12.89
N TYR A 39 6.14 8.30 -12.30
CA TYR A 39 5.21 7.99 -11.21
C TYR A 39 4.23 6.91 -11.68
N LEU A 40 3.98 5.93 -10.82
CA LEU A 40 3.03 4.86 -11.06
C LEU A 40 1.76 5.15 -10.26
N GLU A 41 1.83 5.03 -8.94
CA GLU A 41 0.67 5.18 -8.07
C GLU A 41 1.06 5.53 -6.64
N ARG A 42 0.03 5.86 -5.84
CA ARG A 42 0.13 6.04 -4.40
C ARG A 42 -0.49 4.83 -3.73
N VAL A 43 0.26 4.23 -2.83
CA VAL A 43 -0.11 3.00 -2.12
C VAL A 43 -0.26 3.30 -0.64
N ASP A 44 -1.39 2.89 -0.08
CA ASP A 44 -1.64 2.84 1.36
C ASP A 44 -1.37 1.42 1.85
N ILE A 45 -0.32 1.23 2.63
CA ILE A 45 0.07 -0.05 3.20
C ILE A 45 -0.53 -0.13 4.60
N SER A 46 -1.37 -1.13 4.82
CA SER A 46 -1.96 -1.40 6.13
C SER A 46 -1.14 -2.41 6.94
N ASP A 47 -1.26 -2.32 8.26
CA ASP A 47 -0.67 -3.29 9.18
C ASP A 47 -1.05 -4.73 8.80
N HIS A 48 -0.05 -5.62 8.76
CA HIS A 48 -0.19 -7.04 8.40
C HIS A 48 -0.57 -7.35 6.94
N SER A 49 -0.63 -6.36 6.05
CA SER A 49 -0.79 -6.64 4.62
C SER A 49 0.56 -6.97 3.97
N CYS A 50 0.72 -8.20 3.50
CA CYS A 50 1.52 -8.36 2.28
C CYS A 50 0.63 -7.91 1.15
N SER A 51 0.90 -6.73 0.62
CA SER A 51 0.17 -6.28 -0.53
C SER A 51 0.83 -6.85 -1.79
N PHE A 52 0.44 -8.08 -2.12
CA PHE A 52 0.73 -8.71 -3.41
C PHE A 52 0.10 -7.95 -4.57
N ASP A 53 -0.68 -6.90 -4.34
CA ASP A 53 -1.32 -6.14 -5.41
C ASP A 53 -0.40 -5.07 -6.02
N PHE A 54 0.83 -4.89 -5.50
CA PHE A 54 1.76 -3.85 -5.96
C PHE A 54 3.08 -4.46 -6.46
N PHE A 55 3.24 -4.48 -7.79
CA PHE A 55 4.45 -4.98 -8.45
C PHE A 55 5.04 -3.93 -9.40
N GLY A 56 6.33 -4.10 -9.73
CA GLY A 56 6.95 -3.45 -10.88
C GLY A 56 7.42 -2.00 -10.68
N PHE A 57 7.63 -1.56 -9.43
CA PHE A 57 8.29 -0.30 -9.14
C PHE A 57 9.77 -0.50 -8.81
N SER A 58 10.61 0.49 -9.12
CA SER A 58 12.07 0.47 -8.87
C SER A 58 12.49 1.44 -7.78
N SER A 59 11.63 2.41 -7.44
CA SER A 59 11.86 3.32 -6.32
C SER A 59 10.53 3.80 -5.74
N PHE A 60 10.60 4.31 -4.52
CA PHE A 60 9.45 4.86 -3.82
C PHE A 60 9.82 6.09 -2.99
N LYS A 61 8.82 6.91 -2.66
CA LYS A 61 8.91 7.94 -1.63
C LYS A 61 7.95 7.60 -0.51
N LEU A 62 8.44 7.64 0.74
CA LEU A 62 7.57 7.59 1.90
C LEU A 62 6.82 8.93 2.02
N ILE A 63 5.49 8.90 2.02
CA ILE A 63 4.65 10.09 2.05
C ILE A 63 4.08 10.32 3.45
N GLU A 64 3.72 9.24 4.12
CA GLU A 64 3.15 9.24 5.45
C GLU A 64 3.69 8.04 6.22
N GLU A 65 4.08 8.28 7.46
CA GLU A 65 4.47 7.26 8.43
C GLU A 65 3.31 7.04 9.41
N GLY A 66 3.09 5.79 9.82
CA GLY A 66 2.02 5.40 10.73
C GLY A 66 2.46 5.44 12.19
N GLU A 67 2.22 4.35 12.91
CA GLU A 67 2.58 4.23 14.32
C GLU A 67 4.08 3.96 14.52
N VAL A 68 4.52 3.90 15.77
CA VAL A 68 5.93 3.73 16.14
C VAL A 68 6.37 2.27 15.96
N ASP A 69 7.61 2.05 15.49
CA ASP A 69 8.29 0.75 15.31
C ASP A 69 7.74 -0.14 14.18
N GLN A 70 7.09 0.45 13.18
CA GLN A 70 6.69 -0.18 11.92
C GLN A 70 7.86 -0.30 10.92
N LYS A 71 7.89 -1.43 10.22
CA LYS A 71 8.96 -1.76 9.28
C LYS A 71 8.40 -2.23 7.95
N GLY A 72 8.87 -1.60 6.87
CA GLY A 72 8.59 -2.02 5.50
C GLY A 72 9.56 -3.10 5.06
N TYR A 73 9.06 -4.08 4.32
CA TYR A 73 9.83 -5.15 3.69
C TYR A 73 9.48 -5.20 2.22
N PHE A 74 10.49 -5.16 1.35
CA PHE A 74 10.33 -5.12 -0.09
C PHE A 74 10.93 -6.37 -0.71
N PHE A 75 10.22 -6.98 -1.66
CA PHE A 75 10.55 -8.29 -2.24
C PHE A 75 10.65 -8.18 -3.77
N GLU A 76 11.47 -9.03 -4.39
CA GLU A 76 11.51 -9.15 -5.87
C GLU A 76 10.45 -10.10 -6.42
N ASP A 77 9.94 -11.02 -5.60
CA ASP A 77 8.98 -12.05 -5.97
C ASP A 77 7.68 -11.96 -5.16
N GLU A 78 6.68 -12.73 -5.58
CA GLU A 78 5.35 -12.78 -4.96
C GLU A 78 5.35 -13.52 -3.61
N SER A 79 6.47 -13.57 -2.89
CA SER A 79 6.58 -14.32 -1.63
C SER A 79 6.89 -13.44 -0.43
N CYS A 80 5.88 -12.75 0.09
CA CYS A 80 5.98 -12.09 1.41
C CYS A 80 5.87 -13.08 2.59
N GLU A 81 6.11 -14.37 2.37
CA GLU A 81 5.93 -15.39 3.42
C GLU A 81 6.98 -15.24 4.52
N TYR A 82 8.19 -14.78 4.18
CA TYR A 82 9.29 -14.66 5.12
C TYR A 82 10.02 -13.31 5.00
N PRO A 83 9.94 -12.43 6.02
CA PRO A 83 10.61 -11.13 5.99
C PRO A 83 12.13 -11.16 5.82
N GLY A 84 12.77 -12.31 6.05
CA GLY A 84 14.22 -12.46 5.84
C GLY A 84 14.63 -12.60 4.37
N ASP A 85 13.68 -12.82 3.47
CA ASP A 85 13.92 -12.92 2.02
C ASP A 85 13.73 -11.56 1.31
N ALA A 86 13.38 -10.52 2.07
CA ALA A 86 13.26 -9.16 1.54
C ALA A 86 14.61 -8.67 1.00
N ILE A 87 14.58 -8.10 -0.20
CA ILE A 87 15.77 -7.48 -0.82
C ILE A 87 16.16 -6.18 -0.13
N GLU A 88 15.20 -5.53 0.52
CA GLU A 88 15.36 -4.27 1.22
C GLU A 88 14.33 -4.21 2.35
N SER A 89 14.73 -3.62 3.48
CA SER A 89 13.81 -3.40 4.59
C SER A 89 14.30 -2.27 5.47
N GLY A 90 13.37 -1.46 5.95
CA GLY A 90 13.70 -0.30 6.77
C GLY A 90 12.51 0.14 7.61
N PHE A 91 12.81 0.79 8.72
CA PHE A 91 11.76 1.41 9.52
C PHE A 91 11.08 2.49 8.68
N VAL A 92 9.77 2.41 8.57
CA VAL A 92 8.94 3.41 7.86
C VAL A 92 8.52 4.54 8.79
N ASP A 93 8.96 4.47 10.05
CA ASP A 93 8.89 5.51 11.06
C ASP A 93 10.23 5.62 11.82
N SER A 94 10.24 6.40 12.91
CA SER A 94 11.32 6.46 13.92
C SER A 94 12.73 6.74 13.37
N GLY A 95 12.81 7.35 12.19
CA GLY A 95 14.06 7.80 11.58
C GLY A 95 14.76 6.78 10.68
N GLY A 96 14.07 5.73 10.23
CA GLY A 96 14.51 4.91 9.09
C GLY A 96 14.40 5.67 7.77
N TYR A 97 13.46 5.25 6.91
CA TYR A 97 13.13 6.00 5.71
C TYR A 97 12.65 7.42 6.05
N ARG A 98 12.91 8.35 5.15
CA ARG A 98 12.59 9.76 5.35
C ARG A 98 11.42 10.17 4.47
N LEU A 99 10.53 10.97 5.05
CA LEU A 99 9.39 11.53 4.33
C LEU A 99 9.86 12.33 3.11
N ASN A 100 9.22 12.08 1.98
CA ASN A 100 9.46 12.69 0.68
C ASN A 100 10.86 12.47 0.08
N GLU A 101 11.70 11.64 0.69
CA GLU A 101 12.98 11.23 0.11
C GLU A 101 12.80 10.03 -0.81
N CYS A 102 13.56 10.01 -1.90
CA CYS A 102 13.54 8.90 -2.84
C CYS A 102 14.38 7.74 -2.32
N ASN A 103 13.77 6.58 -2.25
CA ASN A 103 14.42 5.33 -1.88
C ASN A 103 14.44 4.42 -3.11
N SER A 104 15.64 4.14 -3.61
CA SER A 104 15.84 3.24 -4.73
C SER A 104 15.93 1.81 -4.23
N LEU A 105 15.13 0.92 -4.80
CA LEU A 105 15.24 -0.53 -4.57
C LEU A 105 16.20 -1.19 -5.58
N GLY A 106 16.80 -0.40 -6.47
CA GLY A 106 17.56 -0.90 -7.61
C GLY A 106 16.67 -1.22 -8.80
N LYS A 107 17.17 -2.04 -9.74
CA LYS A 107 16.39 -2.50 -10.90
C LYS A 107 15.55 -3.70 -10.51
N ILE A 108 14.39 -3.47 -9.90
CA ILE A 108 13.37 -4.52 -9.88
C ILE A 108 12.85 -4.64 -11.33
N PRO A 109 12.89 -5.83 -11.96
CA PRO A 109 12.34 -6.00 -13.29
C PRO A 109 10.89 -5.52 -13.25
N ILE A 110 10.61 -4.46 -14.02
CA ILE A 110 9.25 -3.98 -14.26
C ILE A 110 8.52 -5.23 -14.78
N ALA A 111 7.56 -5.74 -14.01
CA ALA A 111 6.58 -6.66 -14.54
C ALA A 111 6.00 -5.92 -15.73
N VAL A 112 6.35 -6.36 -16.94
CA VAL A 112 5.81 -5.83 -18.18
C VAL A 112 4.31 -5.93 -17.98
N LEU A 113 3.66 -4.79 -17.72
CA LEU A 113 2.22 -4.69 -17.83
C LEU A 113 1.97 -5.17 -19.25
N SER A 114 1.50 -6.40 -19.35
CA SER A 114 1.05 -6.97 -20.60
C SER A 114 -0.09 -6.07 -21.04
N ALA A 115 0.25 -5.09 -21.87
CA ALA A 115 -0.69 -4.43 -22.74
C ALA A 115 -1.16 -5.54 -23.69
N GLU A 116 -2.19 -6.27 -23.27
CA GLU A 116 -3.00 -7.04 -24.20
C GLU A 116 -3.95 -6.06 -24.89
N GLU A 117 -3.90 -6.14 -26.22
CA GLU A 117 -4.60 -5.37 -27.26
C GLU A 117 -6.10 -5.12 -27.04
#